data_AF-A0A2J4Y4S0-F1
#
_entry.id   AF-A0A2J4Y4S0-F1
#
_cell.length_a   1.000
_cell.length_b   1.000
_cell.length_c   1.000
_cell.angle_alpha   90.00
_cell.angle_beta   90.00
_cell.angle_gamma   90.00
#
_symmetry.space_group_name_H-M   'P 1'
#
loop_
_entity.id
_entity.type
_entity.pdbx_description
1 polymer ?
#
loop_
_entity_poly.entity_id
_entity_poly.type
_entity_poly.pdbx_seq_one_letter_code
_entity_poly.pdbx_strand_id
1 'polypeptide(L)'
;MSFTSRLLSDIPGIRYAFLDVHETAAFPYSEMAPVKLVHSNIVHEYRAPQAERPHADAMFTAVSGQKMGVVTADCLPLLMASRDGRYVCSVHAGWRGAASGIIENSLALFQRYHVDPQDLVVVSGPHIHPCCYEVTGDF
;
A
#
# COMPACT_ATOMS: atom_id res chain seq x y z
N MET A 1 4.43 12.61 -13.70
CA MET A 1 3.61 11.69 -14.51
C MET A 1 3.45 10.44 -13.68
N SER A 2 2.23 10.20 -13.26
CA SER A 2 1.91 9.09 -12.37
C SER A 2 1.92 7.79 -13.15
N PHE A 3 2.34 6.73 -12.46
CA PHE A 3 2.36 5.38 -12.99
C PHE A 3 1.05 4.66 -12.62
N THR A 4 0.54 3.89 -13.57
CA THR A 4 -0.68 3.11 -13.44
C THR A 4 -0.46 1.70 -13.99
N SER A 5 -1.29 0.74 -13.58
CA SER A 5 -1.31 -0.64 -14.01
C SER A 5 -2.71 -1.05 -14.47
N ARG A 6 -2.82 -1.64 -15.66
CA ARG A 6 -4.11 -2.13 -16.19
C ARG A 6 -4.86 -3.04 -15.21
N LEU A 7 -4.12 -3.84 -14.42
CA LEU A 7 -4.70 -4.76 -13.44
C LEU A 7 -5.60 -4.07 -12.41
N LEU A 8 -5.24 -2.87 -11.95
CA LEU A 8 -6.06 -2.08 -11.03
C LEU A 8 -7.02 -1.14 -11.76
N SER A 9 -6.65 -0.67 -12.95
CA SER A 9 -7.52 0.20 -13.77
C SER A 9 -8.79 -0.49 -14.23
N ASP A 10 -8.77 -1.82 -14.35
CA ASP A 10 -9.93 -2.62 -14.75
C ASP A 10 -10.89 -2.93 -13.59
N ILE A 11 -10.57 -2.53 -12.36
CA ILE A 11 -11.42 -2.76 -11.18
C ILE A 11 -12.43 -1.63 -11.02
N PRO A 12 -13.75 -1.89 -11.10
CA PRO A 12 -14.76 -0.87 -10.95
C PRO A 12 -14.70 -0.15 -9.60
N GLY A 13 -14.85 1.17 -9.62
CA GLY A 13 -14.95 1.98 -8.39
C GLY A 13 -13.63 2.31 -7.71
N ILE A 14 -12.50 1.73 -8.15
CA ILE A 14 -11.18 2.06 -7.62
C ILE A 14 -10.54 3.23 -8.37
N ARG A 15 -9.93 4.13 -7.60
CA ARG A 15 -9.01 5.16 -8.10
C ARG A 15 -7.69 4.98 -7.39
N TYR A 16 -6.60 4.93 -8.14
CA TYR A 16 -5.27 4.74 -7.62
C TYR A 16 -4.25 5.40 -8.53
N ALA A 17 -3.05 5.61 -8.02
CA ALA A 17 -1.88 6.01 -8.79
C ALA A 17 -0.62 5.72 -7.97
N PHE A 18 0.50 5.48 -8.65
CA PHE A 18 1.82 5.66 -8.07
C PHE A 18 2.35 7.02 -8.50
N LEU A 19 2.52 7.92 -7.56
CA LEU A 19 2.86 9.33 -7.84
C LEU A 19 4.37 9.50 -7.96
N ASP A 20 4.81 10.38 -8.86
CA ASP A 20 6.20 10.87 -8.85
C ASP A 20 6.39 11.99 -7.80
N VAL A 21 7.60 12.54 -7.72
CA VAL A 21 7.94 13.60 -6.76
C VAL A 21 7.09 14.87 -6.93
N HIS A 22 6.73 15.24 -8.16
CA HIS A 22 5.96 16.44 -8.44
C HIS A 22 4.49 16.26 -8.04
N GLU A 23 3.92 15.10 -8.36
CA GLU A 23 2.54 14.76 -8.00
C GLU A 23 2.39 14.54 -6.50
N THR A 24 3.39 13.92 -5.88
CA THR A 24 3.51 13.73 -4.43
C THR A 24 3.55 15.07 -3.69
N ALA A 25 4.26 16.07 -4.23
CA ALA A 25 4.33 17.40 -3.63
C ALA A 25 3.00 18.18 -3.72
N ALA A 26 2.19 17.91 -4.74
CA ALA A 26 0.88 18.54 -4.93
C ALA A 26 -0.27 17.78 -4.25
N PHE A 27 -0.03 16.60 -3.69
CA PHE A 27 -1.08 15.75 -3.13
C PHE A 27 -1.64 16.32 -1.82
N PRO A 28 -2.98 16.38 -1.63
CA PRO A 28 -3.59 16.91 -0.42
C PRO A 28 -3.55 15.88 0.72
N TYR A 29 -2.40 15.76 1.40
CA TYR A 29 -2.20 14.80 2.50
C TYR A 29 -3.19 14.92 3.66
N SER A 30 -3.82 16.09 3.84
CA SER A 30 -4.88 16.30 4.84
C SER A 30 -6.12 15.42 4.61
N GLU A 31 -6.30 14.92 3.38
CA GLU A 31 -7.42 14.04 3.02
C GLU A 31 -7.06 12.55 3.09
N MET A 32 -5.78 12.22 3.32
CA MET A 32 -5.31 10.85 3.42
C MET A 32 -5.47 10.33 4.85
N ALA A 33 -5.83 9.07 4.99
CA ALA A 33 -5.80 8.41 6.29
C ALA A 33 -4.38 8.50 6.88
N PRO A 34 -4.24 8.93 8.14
CA PRO A 34 -2.93 9.17 8.72
C PRO A 34 -2.26 7.85 9.13
N VAL A 35 -1.00 7.64 8.73
CA VAL A 35 -0.10 6.65 9.35
C VAL A 35 1.31 7.19 9.46
N LYS A 36 2.10 6.57 10.32
CA LYS A 36 3.54 6.75 10.38
C LYS A 36 4.23 5.44 10.03
N LEU A 37 4.91 5.43 8.89
CA LEU A 37 5.70 4.29 8.41
C LEU A 37 6.94 4.12 9.28
N VAL A 38 7.17 2.89 9.78
CA VAL A 38 8.24 2.59 10.73
C VAL A 38 9.03 1.32 10.36
N HIS A 39 8.87 0.82 9.12
CA HIS A 39 9.45 -0.42 8.61
C HIS A 39 9.07 -1.66 9.44
N SER A 40 7.86 -1.68 9.99
CA SER A 40 7.23 -2.79 10.68
C SER A 40 6.51 -3.75 9.72
N ASN A 41 5.90 -4.79 10.29
CA ASN A 41 4.93 -5.66 9.62
C ASN A 41 3.48 -5.35 10.03
N ILE A 42 3.22 -4.19 10.65
CA ILE A 42 1.89 -3.82 11.15
C ILE A 42 1.03 -3.28 10.02
N VAL A 43 -0.17 -3.84 9.86
CA VAL A 43 -1.20 -3.34 8.96
C VAL A 43 -2.26 -2.61 9.77
N HIS A 44 -2.47 -1.34 9.46
CA HIS A 44 -3.54 -0.55 10.05
C HIS A 44 -4.85 -0.76 9.29
N GLU A 45 -5.86 -1.29 9.96
CA GLU A 45 -7.22 -1.39 9.43
C GLU A 45 -7.99 -0.09 9.69
N TYR A 46 -8.11 0.76 8.66
CA TYR A 46 -8.81 2.02 8.75
C TYR A 46 -10.32 1.83 8.63
N ARG A 47 -11.05 2.33 9.64
CA ARG A 47 -12.52 2.26 9.71
C ARG A 47 -13.20 3.63 9.83
N ALA A 48 -12.52 4.62 10.39
CA ALA A 48 -13.02 5.97 10.62
C ALA A 48 -11.85 6.93 10.90
N PRO A 49 -12.05 8.26 10.79
CA PRO A 49 -11.02 9.25 11.12
C PRO A 49 -10.45 9.08 12.53
N GLN A 50 -9.15 9.29 12.67
CA GLN A 50 -8.42 9.18 13.94
C GLN A 50 -7.66 10.48 14.22
N ALA A 51 -7.55 10.84 15.50
CA ALA A 51 -6.79 12.02 15.92
C ALA A 51 -5.27 11.80 15.83
N GLU A 52 -4.83 10.56 16.05
CA GLU A 52 -3.42 10.18 16.06
C GLU A 52 -3.01 9.51 14.75
N ARG A 53 -1.69 9.46 14.51
CA ARG A 53 -1.09 8.73 13.39
C ARG A 53 -0.58 7.38 13.88
N PRO A 54 -1.32 6.27 13.71
CA PRO A 54 -0.84 4.95 14.10
C PRO A 54 0.48 4.60 13.42
N HIS A 55 1.35 3.90 14.15
CA HIS A 55 2.54 3.30 13.57
C HIS A 55 2.14 2.04 12.81
N ALA A 56 2.35 2.04 11.49
CA ALA A 56 2.02 0.94 10.60
C ALA A 56 2.74 1.13 9.28
N ASP A 57 2.94 0.05 8.53
CA ASP A 57 3.56 0.07 7.21
C ASP A 57 2.62 -0.45 6.12
N ALA A 58 1.39 -0.77 6.49
CA ALA A 58 0.32 -0.99 5.54
C ALA A 58 -0.99 -0.43 6.07
N MET A 59 -1.91 -0.24 5.14
CA MET A 59 -3.18 0.42 5.39
C MET A 59 -4.25 -0.30 4.60
N PHE A 60 -5.20 -0.94 5.28
CA PHE A 60 -6.33 -1.65 4.68
C PHE A 60 -7.63 -0.94 5.00
N THR A 61 -8.58 -0.91 4.06
CA THR A 61 -9.92 -0.41 4.36
C THR A 61 -11.01 -1.04 3.50
N ALA A 62 -12.22 -1.06 4.07
CA ALA A 62 -13.49 -1.33 3.40
C ALA A 62 -14.37 -0.05 3.29
N VAL A 63 -13.83 1.11 3.69
CA VAL A 63 -14.57 2.37 3.73
C VAL A 63 -14.47 3.05 2.37
N SER A 64 -15.61 3.12 1.67
CA SER A 64 -15.68 3.79 0.36
C SER A 64 -15.36 5.29 0.47
N GLY A 65 -14.64 5.82 -0.52
CA GLY A 65 -14.27 7.23 -0.61
C GLY A 65 -13.06 7.64 0.24
N GLN A 66 -12.54 6.77 1.11
CA GLN A 66 -11.34 7.07 1.88
C GLN A 66 -10.08 7.01 1.01
N LYS A 67 -9.29 8.09 1.01
CA LYS A 67 -7.96 8.10 0.38
C LYS A 67 -6.95 7.44 1.32
N MET A 68 -6.22 6.46 0.78
CA MET A 68 -5.18 5.70 1.46
C MET A 68 -3.90 5.77 0.64
N GLY A 69 -2.74 5.69 1.29
CA GLY A 69 -1.46 5.67 0.58
C GLY A 69 -0.28 5.51 1.51
N VAL A 70 0.83 5.04 0.94
CA VAL A 70 2.13 5.00 1.59
C VAL A 70 3.10 5.88 0.80
N VAL A 71 4.09 6.44 1.48
CA VAL A 71 5.15 7.23 0.84
C VAL A 71 6.40 6.38 0.83
N THR A 72 7.03 6.27 -0.34
CA THR A 72 8.28 5.52 -0.50
C THR A 72 9.31 6.36 -1.23
N ALA A 73 10.57 6.09 -0.92
CA ALA A 73 11.72 6.39 -1.74
C ALA A 73 12.59 5.14 -1.64
N ASP A 74 12.80 4.45 -2.76
CA ASP A 74 13.45 3.13 -2.88
C ASP A 74 12.65 1.92 -2.38
N CYS A 75 12.01 1.96 -1.22
CA CYS A 75 11.23 0.81 -0.72
C CYS A 75 10.05 0.46 -1.63
N LEU A 76 9.67 -0.83 -1.68
CA LEU A 76 8.61 -1.35 -2.56
C LEU A 76 7.21 -0.90 -2.11
N PRO A 77 6.48 -0.07 -2.89
CA PRO A 77 5.07 0.16 -2.65
C PRO A 77 4.24 -0.93 -3.34
N LEU A 78 3.30 -1.54 -2.62
CA LEU A 78 2.26 -2.38 -3.22
C LEU A 78 0.90 -1.71 -3.05
N LEU A 79 0.09 -1.78 -4.11
CA LEU A 79 -1.34 -1.50 -4.05
C LEU A 79 -2.09 -2.80 -4.30
N MET A 80 -3.01 -3.12 -3.40
CA MET A 80 -3.82 -4.34 -3.42
C MET A 80 -5.29 -3.98 -3.44
N ALA A 81 -6.10 -4.77 -4.14
CA ALA A 81 -7.54 -4.58 -4.20
C ALA A 81 -8.26 -5.90 -4.46
N SER A 82 -9.45 -6.05 -3.89
CA SER A 82 -10.39 -7.09 -4.34
C SER A 82 -10.97 -6.72 -5.72
N ARG A 83 -11.26 -7.71 -6.56
CA ARG A 83 -11.81 -7.52 -7.92
C ARG A 83 -13.18 -6.84 -7.95
N ASP A 84 -13.92 -6.91 -6.85
CA ASP A 84 -15.20 -6.20 -6.68
C ASP A 84 -15.04 -4.74 -6.24
N GLY A 85 -13.80 -4.29 -6.01
CA GLY A 85 -13.47 -2.92 -5.60
C GLY A 85 -13.83 -2.56 -4.16
N ARG A 86 -14.27 -3.52 -3.33
CA ARG A 86 -14.75 -3.25 -1.97
C ARG A 86 -13.65 -3.10 -0.92
N TYR A 87 -12.51 -3.75 -1.14
CA TYR A 87 -11.40 -3.78 -0.20
C TYR A 87 -10.14 -3.33 -0.90
N VAL A 88 -9.41 -2.42 -0.26
CA VAL A 88 -8.13 -1.92 -0.78
C VAL A 88 -7.07 -1.92 0.31
N CYS A 89 -5.81 -2.11 -0.10
CA CYS A 89 -4.68 -1.98 0.78
C CYS A 89 -3.51 -1.27 0.09
N SER A 90 -2.86 -0.34 0.79
CA SER A 90 -1.59 0.25 0.39
C SER A 90 -0.50 -0.22 1.35
N VAL A 91 0.61 -0.74 0.82
CA VAL A 91 1.67 -1.39 1.60
C VAL A 91 3.03 -0.77 1.29
N HIS A 92 3.76 -0.40 2.33
CA HIS A 92 5.17 -0.05 2.29
C HIS A 92 6.00 -1.28 2.68
N ALA A 93 6.60 -1.92 1.68
CA ALA A 93 7.43 -3.10 1.85
C ALA A 93 8.92 -2.73 1.70
N GLY A 94 9.46 -1.98 2.66
CA GLY A 94 10.91 -1.90 2.85
C GLY A 94 11.48 -3.25 3.29
N TRP A 95 12.79 -3.47 3.15
CA TRP A 95 13.41 -4.79 3.38
C TRP A 95 13.05 -5.41 4.75
N ARG A 96 13.05 -4.62 5.84
CA ARG A 96 12.68 -5.10 7.19
C ARG A 96 11.22 -5.51 7.27
N GLY A 97 10.32 -4.70 6.71
CA GLY A 97 8.88 -4.97 6.70
C GLY A 97 8.58 -6.21 5.87
N ALA A 98 9.19 -6.31 4.69
CA ALA A 98 9.09 -7.48 3.82
C ALA A 98 9.59 -8.75 4.51
N ALA A 99 10.80 -8.74 5.08
CA ALA A 99 11.38 -9.88 5.78
C ALA A 99 10.59 -10.28 7.05
N SER A 100 9.90 -9.33 7.69
CA SER A 100 9.06 -9.58 8.87
C SER A 100 7.58 -9.87 8.55
N GLY A 101 7.20 -9.93 7.28
CA GLY A 101 5.89 -10.43 6.85
C GLY A 101 4.80 -9.38 6.61
N ILE A 102 5.15 -8.13 6.25
CA ILE A 102 4.13 -7.08 5.98
C ILE A 102 3.18 -7.47 4.84
N ILE A 103 3.67 -8.19 3.83
CA ILE A 103 2.87 -8.61 2.67
C ILE A 103 1.86 -9.67 3.12
N GLU A 104 2.32 -10.70 3.83
CA GLU A 104 1.53 -11.78 4.39
C GLU A 104 0.45 -11.24 5.34
N ASN A 105 0.82 -10.31 6.23
CA ASN A 105 -0.13 -9.68 7.13
C ASN A 105 -1.19 -8.86 6.38
N SER A 106 -0.83 -8.26 5.25
CA SER A 106 -1.76 -7.52 4.40
C SER A 106 -2.72 -8.48 3.68
N LEU A 107 -2.22 -9.61 3.16
CA LEU A 107 -3.03 -10.67 2.55
C LEU A 107 -4.00 -11.30 3.56
N ALA A 108 -3.58 -11.50 4.80
CA ALA A 108 -4.41 -12.04 5.87
C ALA A 108 -5.66 -11.18 6.15
N LEU A 109 -5.60 -9.86 5.94
CA LEU A 109 -6.79 -9.01 6.05
C LEU A 109 -7.80 -9.28 4.93
N PHE A 110 -7.36 -9.43 3.68
CA PHE A 110 -8.27 -9.81 2.59
C PHE A 110 -8.94 -11.16 2.87
N GLN A 111 -8.17 -12.14 3.35
CA GLN A 111 -8.72 -13.44 3.75
C GLN A 111 -9.74 -13.31 4.90
N ARG A 112 -9.48 -12.45 5.90
CA ARG A 112 -10.42 -12.17 7.00
C ARG A 112 -11.74 -11.56 6.52
N TYR A 113 -11.71 -10.86 5.39
CA TYR A 113 -12.89 -10.32 4.71
C TYR A 113 -13.47 -11.28 3.66
N HIS A 114 -13.03 -12.55 3.66
CA HIS A 114 -13.51 -13.59 2.74
C HIS A 114 -13.28 -13.27 1.26
N VAL A 115 -12.20 -12.53 0.96
CA VAL A 115 -11.75 -12.34 -0.42
C VAL A 115 -10.90 -13.54 -0.81
N ASP A 116 -11.34 -14.27 -1.84
CA ASP A 116 -10.57 -15.39 -2.38
C ASP A 116 -9.27 -14.91 -3.05
N PRO A 117 -8.17 -15.67 -2.97
CA PRO A 117 -6.89 -15.26 -3.57
C PRO A 117 -6.97 -14.97 -5.08
N GLN A 118 -7.86 -15.64 -5.82
CA GLN A 118 -8.10 -15.41 -7.25
C GLN A 118 -8.76 -14.04 -7.54
N ASP A 119 -9.45 -13.51 -6.54
CA ASP A 119 -10.15 -12.23 -6.59
C ASP A 119 -9.31 -11.10 -5.99
N LEU A 120 -8.06 -11.37 -5.62
CA LEU A 120 -7.12 -10.37 -5.19
C LEU A 120 -6.23 -9.92 -6.36
N VAL A 121 -6.12 -8.60 -6.53
CA VAL A 121 -5.18 -7.96 -7.44
C VAL A 121 -4.11 -7.29 -6.62
N VAL A 122 -2.83 -7.53 -6.96
CA VAL A 122 -1.67 -6.91 -6.33
C VAL A 122 -0.80 -6.29 -7.43
N VAL A 123 -0.40 -5.04 -7.24
CA VAL A 123 0.48 -4.32 -8.17
C VAL A 123 1.64 -3.70 -7.41
N SER A 124 2.85 -3.92 -7.90
CA SER A 124 4.06 -3.23 -7.46
C SER A 124 4.22 -1.89 -8.19
N GLY A 125 4.55 -0.85 -7.43
CA GLY A 125 4.91 0.45 -7.97
C GLY A 125 6.41 0.62 -8.18
N PRO A 126 6.85 1.83 -8.59
CA PRO A 126 8.26 2.16 -8.72
C PRO A 126 9.01 1.98 -7.40
N HIS A 127 10.17 1.33 -7.46
CA HIS A 127 11.04 1.02 -6.33
C HIS A 127 12.46 0.74 -6.80
N ILE A 128 13.40 0.64 -5.87
CA ILE A 128 14.79 0.28 -6.17
C ILE A 128 14.86 -1.18 -6.65
N HIS A 129 15.67 -1.43 -7.67
CA HIS A 129 15.76 -2.74 -8.34
C HIS A 129 17.15 -3.36 -8.13
N PRO A 130 17.34 -4.68 -8.33
CA PRO A 130 18.65 -5.36 -8.26
C PRO A 130 19.83 -4.65 -8.95
N CYS A 131 19.60 -3.88 -10.00
CA CYS A 131 20.67 -3.12 -10.68
C CYS A 131 21.20 -1.93 -9.88
N CYS A 132 20.47 -1.48 -8.85
CA CYS A 132 20.80 -0.30 -8.05
C CYS A 132 20.67 -0.53 -6.54
N TYR A 133 20.20 -1.70 -6.08
CA TYR A 133 20.03 -2.00 -4.66
C TYR A 133 21.23 -2.79 -4.11
N GLU A 134 22.36 -2.10 -3.91
CA GLU A 134 23.56 -2.71 -3.34
C GLU A 134 23.42 -2.93 -1.83
N VAL A 135 23.79 -4.12 -1.37
CA VAL A 135 23.73 -4.53 0.04
C VAL A 135 25.01 -5.28 0.44
N THR A 136 25.33 -5.29 1.73
CA THR A 136 26.46 -6.06 2.27
C THR A 136 26.06 -7.50 2.58
N GLY A 137 27.03 -8.38 2.86
CA GLY A 137 26.74 -9.78 3.21
C GLY A 137 25.99 -9.97 4.53
N ASP A 138 26.07 -9.00 5.43
CA ASP A 138 25.38 -8.99 6.73
C ASP A 138 23.97 -8.39 6.66
N PHE A 139 23.50 -8.04 5.46
CA PHE A 139 22.18 -7.48 5.21
C PHE A 139 21.06 -8.50 5.40
#